data_AF-A0AAJ0CLL6-F1
#
_entry.id   AF-A0AAJ0CLL6-F1
#
_cell.length_a   1.000
_cell.length_b   1.000
_cell.length_c   1.000
_cell.angle_alpha   90.00
_cell.angle_beta   90.00
_cell.angle_gamma   90.00
#
_symmetry.space_group_name_H-M   'P 1'
#
loop_
_entity.id
_entity.type
_entity.pdbx_description
1 polymer ?
#
loop_
_entity_poly.entity_id
_entity_poly.type
_entity_poly.pdbx_seq_one_letter_code
_entity_poly.pdbx_strand_id
1 'polypeptide(L)'
;MSNTGPGSEFEPRQTSSTSDHTPDPSKSISLTPQRQALLDDILALYSCHPTRERINRYTPDCVYDDVFGYADNRYKVAGQWYALPKLFSASESAGHEVVRSDDQVLQFKNEQKWTFRLLPKAVSMKSFVTLSLDPETVHGDFIQVKYHKDQNNEKDYTHEGVGFAFKKWQADNVAKWIASEDVKYFEKDNVSHNRKE
;
A
#
# COMPACT_ATOMS: atom_id res chain seq x y z
N MET A 1 -6.23 0.35 -28.42
CA MET A 1 -7.34 0.22 -27.47
C MET A 1 -6.82 0.77 -26.15
N SER A 2 -7.38 1.88 -25.65
CA SER A 2 -6.94 2.46 -24.38
C SER A 2 -7.38 1.54 -23.26
N ASN A 3 -6.42 0.98 -22.53
CA ASN A 3 -6.69 0.04 -21.44
C ASN A 3 -7.01 0.87 -20.18
N THR A 4 -8.19 1.50 -20.13
CA THR A 4 -8.59 2.51 -19.11
C THR A 4 -9.62 1.97 -18.11
N GLY A 5 -9.56 0.67 -17.80
CA GLY A 5 -10.52 0.00 -16.92
C GLY A 5 -10.49 0.48 -15.47
N PRO A 6 -11.49 0.10 -14.66
CA PRO A 6 -11.48 0.30 -13.21
C PRO A 6 -10.29 -0.40 -12.55
N GLY A 7 -9.80 0.12 -11.42
CA GLY A 7 -8.64 -0.44 -10.71
C GLY A 7 -8.71 -1.94 -10.44
N SER A 8 -9.89 -2.50 -10.18
CA SER A 8 -10.11 -3.94 -9.96
C SER A 8 -9.71 -4.82 -11.16
N GLU A 9 -9.76 -4.31 -12.39
CA GLU A 9 -9.32 -5.03 -13.59
C GLU A 9 -7.78 -5.11 -13.71
N PHE A 10 -7.06 -4.35 -12.88
CA PHE A 10 -5.60 -4.32 -12.83
C PHE A 10 -5.03 -5.21 -11.72
N GLU A 11 -5.81 -6.15 -11.17
CA GLU A 11 -5.29 -7.10 -10.19
C GLU A 11 -4.04 -7.83 -10.75
N PRO A 12 -2.87 -7.69 -10.11
CA PRO A 12 -1.67 -8.31 -10.61
C PRO A 12 -1.64 -9.80 -10.31
N ARG A 13 -1.20 -10.60 -11.28
CA ARG A 13 -0.74 -11.96 -11.00
C ARG A 13 0.56 -11.89 -10.20
N GLN A 14 0.50 -12.21 -8.90
CA GLN A 14 1.68 -12.34 -8.06
C GLN A 14 2.35 -13.69 -8.27
N THR A 15 3.46 -13.68 -9.00
CA THR A 15 4.34 -14.84 -9.15
C THR A 15 5.63 -14.56 -8.38
N SER A 16 5.68 -14.91 -7.11
CA SER A 16 6.97 -15.06 -6.40
C SER A 16 7.40 -16.52 -6.47
N SER A 17 8.65 -16.76 -6.83
CA SER A 17 9.25 -18.11 -6.80
C SER A 17 9.66 -18.55 -5.40
N THR A 18 9.47 -17.70 -4.39
CA THR A 18 9.91 -17.91 -3.00
C THR A 18 8.95 -17.27 -2.00
N SER A 19 8.73 -17.91 -0.86
CA SER A 19 8.00 -17.34 0.28
C SER A 19 8.87 -16.43 1.16
N ASP A 20 10.19 -16.37 0.92
CA ASP A 20 11.06 -15.43 1.60
C ASP A 20 11.01 -14.06 0.92
N HIS A 21 10.44 -13.10 1.65
CA HIS A 21 10.31 -11.70 1.23
C HIS A 21 11.34 -10.79 1.91
N THR A 22 12.42 -11.34 2.47
CA THR A 22 13.53 -10.52 2.98
C THR A 22 14.16 -9.72 1.82
N PRO A 23 14.24 -8.38 1.93
CA PRO A 23 14.87 -7.55 0.92
C PRO A 23 16.40 -7.68 0.95
N ASP A 24 17.02 -7.71 -0.22
CA ASP A 24 18.46 -7.55 -0.41
C ASP A 24 18.72 -6.28 -1.24
N PRO A 25 19.01 -5.12 -0.61
CA PRO A 25 19.21 -3.86 -1.33
C PRO A 25 20.30 -3.92 -2.39
N SER A 26 21.28 -4.83 -2.26
CA SER A 26 22.36 -5.00 -3.24
C SER A 26 21.89 -5.64 -4.56
N LYS A 27 20.74 -6.32 -4.54
CA LYS A 27 20.11 -6.93 -5.72
C LYS A 27 19.01 -6.06 -6.33
N SER A 28 18.71 -4.92 -5.71
CA SER A 28 17.67 -4.01 -6.18
C SER A 28 18.00 -3.49 -7.58
N ILE A 29 17.06 -3.65 -8.52
CA ILE A 29 17.22 -3.08 -9.87
C ILE A 29 17.09 -1.56 -9.82
N SER A 30 17.84 -0.87 -10.70
CA SER A 30 17.76 0.60 -10.80
C SER A 30 16.45 1.05 -11.45
N LEU A 31 15.88 2.13 -10.93
CA LEU A 31 14.68 2.76 -11.45
C LEU A 31 14.99 4.04 -12.22
N THR A 32 14.09 4.43 -13.12
CA THR A 32 14.09 5.79 -13.66
C THR A 32 13.72 6.80 -12.56
N PRO A 33 14.06 8.09 -12.69
CA PRO A 33 13.74 9.09 -11.67
C PRO A 33 12.25 9.13 -11.29
N GLN A 34 11.35 9.03 -12.28
CA GLN A 34 9.90 9.05 -12.06
C GLN A 34 9.42 7.82 -11.28
N ARG A 35 9.99 6.63 -11.57
CA ARG A 35 9.67 5.40 -10.85
C ARG A 35 10.26 5.39 -9.45
N GLN A 36 11.45 5.95 -9.27
CA GLN A 36 12.05 6.12 -7.95
C GLN A 36 11.17 7.05 -7.10
N ALA A 37 10.68 8.16 -7.65
CA ALA A 37 9.79 9.06 -6.94
C ALA A 37 8.46 8.37 -6.52
N LEU A 38 7.90 7.52 -7.39
CA LEU A 38 6.76 6.68 -7.01
C LEU A 38 7.11 5.74 -5.85
N LEU A 39 8.21 5.00 -5.94
CA LEU A 39 8.65 4.08 -4.91
C LEU A 39 8.88 4.81 -3.57
N ASP A 40 9.56 5.94 -3.60
CA ASP A 40 9.86 6.75 -2.42
C ASP A 40 8.58 7.23 -1.72
N ASP A 41 7.58 7.66 -2.49
CA ASP A 41 6.28 8.06 -1.95
C ASP A 41 5.54 6.88 -1.29
N ILE A 42 5.60 5.69 -1.89
CA ILE A 42 5.00 4.47 -1.33
C ILE A 42 5.73 4.04 -0.05
N LEU A 43 7.07 4.03 -0.04
CA LEU A 43 7.87 3.71 1.15
C LEU A 43 7.66 4.73 2.28
N ALA A 44 7.45 6.01 1.95
CA ALA A 44 7.10 7.03 2.92
C ALA A 44 5.73 6.77 3.55
N LEU A 45 4.76 6.24 2.81
CA LEU A 45 3.47 5.81 3.35
C LEU A 45 3.62 4.66 4.35
N TYR A 46 4.39 3.62 4.02
CA TYR A 46 4.75 2.55 4.97
C TYR A 46 5.46 3.08 6.22
N SER A 47 6.25 4.13 6.07
CA SER A 47 6.97 4.80 7.15
C SER A 47 6.12 5.78 7.97
N CYS A 48 4.79 5.70 7.88
CA CYS A 48 3.85 6.56 8.60
C CYS A 48 3.96 8.06 8.24
N HIS A 49 4.30 8.40 6.99
CA HIS A 49 4.33 9.79 6.49
C HIS A 49 3.28 10.05 5.40
N PRO A 50 1.97 9.93 5.67
CA PRO A 50 0.95 10.22 4.69
C PRO A 50 0.83 11.72 4.40
N THR A 51 0.71 12.06 3.12
CA THR A 51 0.34 13.40 2.63
C THR A 51 -0.68 13.25 1.52
N ARG A 52 -1.45 14.32 1.22
CA ARG A 52 -2.42 14.29 0.12
C ARG A 52 -1.76 13.97 -1.22
N GLU A 53 -0.56 14.51 -1.45
CA GLU A 53 0.23 14.23 -2.65
C GLU A 53 0.60 12.75 -2.77
N ARG A 54 1.06 12.12 -1.69
CA ARG A 54 1.35 10.68 -1.67
C ARG A 54 0.10 9.84 -1.88
N ILE A 55 -1.04 10.25 -1.33
CA ILE A 55 -2.32 9.57 -1.59
C ILE A 55 -2.79 9.79 -3.04
N ASN A 56 -2.44 10.91 -3.68
CA ASN A 56 -2.73 11.12 -5.10
C ASN A 56 -1.94 10.18 -6.02
N ARG A 57 -0.90 9.49 -5.53
CA ARG A 57 -0.29 8.36 -6.25
C ARG A 57 -1.29 7.25 -6.55
N TYR A 58 -2.43 7.21 -5.88
CA TYR A 58 -3.51 6.30 -6.22
C TYR A 58 -4.53 6.99 -7.13
N THR A 59 -5.03 6.25 -8.13
CA THR A 59 -6.18 6.73 -8.92
C THR A 59 -7.45 6.73 -8.05
N PRO A 60 -8.47 7.55 -8.37
CA PRO A 60 -9.71 7.60 -7.58
C PRO A 60 -10.37 6.22 -7.39
N ASP A 61 -10.29 5.37 -8.41
CA ASP A 61 -10.85 4.03 -8.52
C ASP A 61 -9.85 2.91 -8.14
N CYS A 62 -8.76 3.25 -7.47
CA CYS A 62 -7.73 2.29 -7.13
C CYS A 62 -8.24 1.18 -6.22
N VAL A 63 -7.57 0.03 -6.27
CA VAL A 63 -7.71 -1.03 -5.28
C VAL A 63 -6.43 -1.13 -4.46
N TYR A 64 -6.58 -1.28 -3.16
CA TYR A 64 -5.54 -1.61 -2.22
C TYR A 64 -5.96 -2.88 -1.48
N ASP A 65 -5.13 -3.91 -1.62
CA ASP A 65 -5.38 -5.27 -1.19
C ASP A 65 -4.17 -5.72 -0.40
N ASP A 66 -4.23 -5.54 0.91
CA ASP A 66 -3.22 -6.04 1.81
C ASP A 66 -3.79 -7.17 2.68
N VAL A 67 -2.89 -7.89 3.33
CA VAL A 67 -3.27 -9.01 4.22
C VAL A 67 -4.18 -8.61 5.38
N PHE A 68 -4.32 -7.32 5.70
CA PHE A 68 -5.09 -6.76 6.81
C PHE A 68 -6.42 -6.12 6.39
N GLY A 69 -6.55 -5.66 5.16
CA GLY A 69 -7.65 -4.83 4.70
C GLY A 69 -7.71 -4.67 3.19
N TYR A 70 -8.94 -4.50 2.73
CA TYR A 70 -9.26 -4.25 1.34
C TYR A 70 -9.92 -2.87 1.21
N ALA A 71 -9.43 -2.06 0.30
CA ALA A 71 -9.99 -0.76 -0.07
C ALA A 71 -10.14 -0.70 -1.59
N ASP A 72 -11.31 -0.28 -2.06
CA ASP A 72 -11.72 -0.30 -3.47
C ASP A 72 -11.92 1.11 -4.06
N ASN A 73 -11.39 2.11 -3.36
CA ASN A 73 -11.29 3.48 -3.85
C ASN A 73 -10.25 4.28 -3.05
N ARG A 74 -9.84 5.42 -3.60
CA ARG A 74 -8.82 6.29 -2.99
C ARG A 74 -9.20 6.82 -1.61
N TYR A 75 -10.49 7.07 -1.37
CA TYR A 75 -10.95 7.54 -0.06
C TYR A 75 -10.65 6.52 1.04
N LYS A 76 -10.95 5.25 0.80
CA LYS A 76 -10.65 4.15 1.74
C LYS A 76 -9.15 3.93 1.87
N VAL A 77 -8.39 4.03 0.77
CA VAL A 77 -6.91 3.97 0.79
C VAL A 77 -6.31 5.08 1.65
N ALA A 78 -6.81 6.32 1.52
CA ALA A 78 -6.42 7.43 2.38
C ALA A 78 -6.68 7.10 3.86
N GLY A 79 -7.85 6.54 4.17
CA GLY A 79 -8.20 6.05 5.50
C GLY A 79 -7.15 5.09 6.07
N GLN A 80 -6.70 4.11 5.29
CA GLN A 80 -5.69 3.13 5.72
C GLN A 80 -4.36 3.83 6.06
N TRP A 81 -3.82 4.62 5.14
CA TRP A 81 -2.51 5.24 5.32
C TRP A 81 -2.48 6.31 6.42
N TYR A 82 -3.54 7.10 6.56
CA TYR A 82 -3.67 8.07 7.65
C TYR A 82 -3.97 7.42 9.02
N ALA A 83 -4.28 6.12 9.06
CA ALA A 83 -4.43 5.37 10.31
C ALA A 83 -3.09 5.05 10.97
N LEU A 84 -2.09 4.70 10.16
CA LEU A 84 -0.82 4.15 10.65
C LEU A 84 -0.10 5.09 11.65
N PRO A 85 0.01 6.41 11.42
CA PRO A 85 0.69 7.31 12.37
C PRO A 85 -0.06 7.47 13.71
N LYS A 86 -1.36 7.17 13.74
CA LYS A 86 -2.15 7.17 14.98
C LYS A 86 -1.92 5.90 15.80
N LEU A 87 -1.77 4.78 15.10
CA LEU A 87 -1.53 3.45 15.64
C LEU A 87 -0.10 3.28 16.20
N PHE A 88 0.87 3.81 15.46
CA PHE A 88 2.28 3.58 15.73
C PHE A 88 2.96 4.85 16.23
N SER A 89 3.83 4.70 17.23
CA SER A 89 4.68 5.78 17.75
C SER A 89 5.99 5.91 16.98
N ALA A 90 6.45 4.83 16.34
CA ALA A 90 7.64 4.81 15.50
C ALA A 90 7.47 3.83 14.34
N SER A 91 8.17 4.12 13.25
CA SER A 91 8.25 3.27 12.06
C SER A 91 9.69 3.31 11.55
N GLU A 92 10.31 2.15 11.37
CA GLU A 92 11.70 1.97 10.96
C GLU A 92 11.74 1.09 9.70
N SER A 93 12.35 1.58 8.63
CA SER A 93 12.61 0.80 7.41
C SER A 93 13.90 0.01 7.57
N ALA A 94 13.83 -1.32 7.46
CA ALA A 94 15.01 -2.18 7.47
C ALA A 94 15.61 -2.36 6.07
N GLY A 95 14.85 -2.06 5.01
CA GLY A 95 15.33 -2.04 3.63
C GLY A 95 14.25 -2.37 2.61
N HIS A 96 14.57 -2.15 1.34
CA HIS A 96 13.74 -2.57 0.22
C HIS A 96 14.61 -3.12 -0.92
N GLU A 97 14.01 -3.94 -1.77
CA GLU A 97 14.64 -4.52 -2.97
C GLU A 97 13.63 -4.46 -4.11
N VAL A 98 13.88 -3.65 -5.14
CA VAL A 98 13.10 -3.68 -6.36
C VAL A 98 13.47 -4.93 -7.14
N VAL A 99 12.48 -5.78 -7.42
CA VAL A 99 12.69 -7.05 -8.12
C VAL A 99 12.15 -7.04 -9.55
N ARG A 100 11.23 -6.11 -9.86
CA ARG A 100 10.62 -5.98 -11.19
C ARG A 100 10.16 -4.54 -11.41
N SER A 101 10.46 -4.01 -12.58
CA SER A 101 9.99 -2.69 -13.01
C SER A 101 9.83 -2.68 -14.53
N ASP A 102 8.71 -3.22 -15.00
CA ASP A 102 8.27 -3.18 -16.39
C ASP A 102 7.12 -2.19 -16.56
N ASP A 103 6.64 -2.04 -17.79
CA ASP A 103 5.89 -0.84 -18.19
C ASP A 103 4.74 -0.50 -17.23
N GLN A 104 3.82 -1.43 -16.94
CA GLN A 104 2.68 -1.16 -16.06
C GLN A 104 2.79 -1.79 -14.67
N VAL A 105 3.97 -2.28 -14.29
CA VAL A 105 4.15 -2.99 -13.00
C VAL A 105 5.43 -2.57 -12.30
N LEU A 106 5.34 -2.38 -11.00
CA LEU A 106 6.48 -2.24 -10.09
C LEU A 106 6.33 -3.26 -8.96
N GLN A 107 7.34 -4.11 -8.74
CA GLN A 107 7.37 -5.05 -7.63
C GLN A 107 8.63 -4.86 -6.80
N PHE A 108 8.46 -4.87 -5.49
CA PHE A 108 9.56 -4.75 -4.56
C PHE A 108 9.27 -5.53 -3.29
N LYS A 109 10.33 -6.00 -2.65
CA LYS A 109 10.28 -6.45 -1.26
C LYS A 109 10.50 -5.25 -0.35
N ASN A 110 9.81 -5.23 0.77
CA ASN A 110 9.97 -4.21 1.79
C ASN A 110 10.02 -4.86 3.17
N GLU A 111 10.87 -4.35 4.05
CA GLU A 111 10.88 -4.74 5.46
C GLU A 111 10.68 -3.51 6.33
N GLN A 112 9.54 -3.50 7.04
CA GLN A 112 9.15 -2.40 7.90
C GLN A 112 8.89 -2.88 9.31
N LYS A 113 9.37 -2.12 10.28
CA LYS A 113 9.12 -2.34 11.70
C LYS A 113 8.29 -1.19 12.26
N TRP A 114 7.18 -1.51 12.88
CA TRP A 114 6.30 -0.54 13.54
C TRP A 114 6.25 -0.77 15.04
N THR A 115 6.34 0.30 15.82
CA THR A 115 6.18 0.27 17.28
C THR A 115 4.82 0.84 17.65
N PHE A 116 4.00 0.07 18.39
CA PHE A 116 2.68 0.51 18.80
C PHE A 116 2.76 1.68 19.80
N ARG A 117 1.85 2.65 19.67
CA ARG A 117 1.85 3.83 20.54
C ARG A 117 1.48 3.54 21.99
N LEU A 118 0.54 2.61 22.21
CA LEU A 118 -0.04 2.33 23.53
C LEU A 118 0.45 1.02 24.16
N LEU A 119 1.26 0.24 23.43
CA LEU A 119 1.74 -1.07 23.87
C LEU A 119 3.26 -1.13 23.69
N PRO A 120 4.02 -1.73 24.62
CA PRO A 120 5.47 -1.91 24.49
C PRO A 120 5.78 -3.07 23.53
N LYS A 121 5.15 -3.08 22.35
CA LYS A 121 5.29 -4.10 21.32
C LYS A 121 5.67 -3.43 20.01
N ALA A 122 6.59 -4.07 19.29
CA ALA A 122 6.86 -3.76 17.90
C ALA A 122 6.51 -4.98 17.04
N VAL A 123 6.14 -4.72 15.80
CA VAL A 123 5.93 -5.75 14.78
C VAL A 123 6.88 -5.44 13.62
N SER A 124 7.62 -6.44 13.17
CA SER A 124 8.42 -6.37 11.95
C SER A 124 7.72 -7.20 10.89
N MET A 125 7.62 -6.68 9.68
CA MET A 125 6.92 -7.32 8.59
C MET A 125 7.75 -7.25 7.32
N LYS A 126 7.82 -8.39 6.63
CA LYS A 126 8.46 -8.51 5.33
C LYS A 126 7.38 -8.72 4.27
N SER A 127 7.19 -7.71 3.44
CA SER A 127 6.18 -7.71 2.39
C SER A 127 6.79 -7.87 0.99
N PHE A 128 6.04 -8.54 0.14
CA PHE A 128 6.19 -8.52 -1.30
C PHE A 128 5.08 -7.66 -1.88
N VAL A 129 5.45 -6.46 -2.31
CA VAL A 129 4.52 -5.45 -2.81
C VAL A 129 4.51 -5.48 -4.33
N THR A 130 3.32 -5.45 -4.91
CA THR A 130 3.10 -5.28 -6.35
C THR A 130 2.17 -4.11 -6.60
N LEU A 131 2.64 -3.16 -7.41
CA LEU A 131 1.87 -2.04 -7.88
C LEU A 131 1.57 -2.23 -9.37
N SER A 132 0.30 -2.32 -9.72
CA SER A 132 -0.17 -2.13 -11.10
C SER A 132 -0.37 -0.64 -11.33
N LEU A 133 0.30 -0.11 -12.34
CA LEU A 133 0.38 1.32 -12.64
C LEU A 133 -0.69 1.71 -13.65
N ASP A 134 -1.17 2.95 -13.55
CA ASP A 134 -2.14 3.51 -14.50
C ASP A 134 -1.47 3.74 -15.87
N PRO A 135 -1.94 3.08 -16.95
CA PRO A 135 -1.38 3.26 -18.29
C PRO A 135 -1.39 4.71 -18.78
N GLU A 136 -2.32 5.54 -18.29
CA GLU A 136 -2.41 6.96 -18.69
C GLU A 136 -1.29 7.82 -18.10
N THR A 137 -0.71 7.40 -16.97
CA THR A 137 0.27 8.20 -16.22
C THR A 137 1.66 7.60 -16.19
N VAL A 138 1.82 6.35 -16.66
CA VAL A 138 3.05 5.57 -16.50
C VAL A 138 4.28 6.14 -17.23
N HIS A 139 4.05 7.01 -18.21
CA HIS A 139 5.08 7.76 -18.93
C HIS A 139 5.13 9.25 -18.56
N GLY A 140 4.32 9.69 -17.60
CA GLY A 140 4.29 11.06 -17.11
C GLY A 140 5.21 11.29 -15.91
N ASP A 141 5.27 12.55 -15.46
CA ASP A 141 6.07 12.93 -14.29
C ASP A 141 5.48 12.43 -12.96
N PHE A 142 4.16 12.19 -12.95
CA PHE A 142 3.44 11.75 -11.77
C PHE A 142 2.69 10.44 -12.06
N ILE A 143 3.40 9.32 -11.92
CA ILE A 143 2.85 7.97 -12.09
C ILE A 143 1.84 7.67 -10.97
N GLN A 144 0.69 7.13 -11.35
CA GLN A 144 -0.37 6.67 -10.46
C GLN A 144 -0.51 5.14 -10.44
N VAL A 145 -1.11 4.63 -9.38
CA VAL A 145 -1.33 3.23 -9.03
C VAL A 145 -2.81 2.91 -9.16
N LYS A 146 -3.12 1.90 -9.97
CA LYS A 146 -4.45 1.31 -10.15
C LYS A 146 -4.72 0.20 -9.14
N TYR A 147 -3.71 -0.62 -8.85
CA TYR A 147 -3.82 -1.72 -7.89
C TYR A 147 -2.56 -1.80 -7.04
N HIS A 148 -2.72 -1.85 -5.73
CA HIS A 148 -1.65 -2.10 -4.77
C HIS A 148 -1.94 -3.41 -4.08
N LYS A 149 -1.08 -4.41 -4.26
CA LYS A 149 -1.18 -5.70 -3.60
C LYS A 149 0.02 -5.94 -2.69
N ASP A 150 -0.23 -6.20 -1.40
CA ASP A 150 0.79 -6.46 -0.39
C ASP A 150 0.61 -7.87 0.18
N GLN A 151 1.61 -8.72 -0.02
CA GLN A 151 1.69 -10.06 0.56
C GLN A 151 2.78 -10.12 1.63
N ASN A 152 2.44 -10.57 2.82
CA ASN A 152 3.42 -10.84 3.87
C ASN A 152 3.89 -12.29 3.87
N ASN A 153 5.08 -12.52 4.41
CA ASN A 153 5.62 -13.86 4.59
C ASN A 153 4.71 -14.69 5.52
N GLU A 154 4.28 -15.88 5.09
CA GLU A 154 3.39 -16.78 5.85
C GLU A 154 3.90 -17.07 7.27
N LYS A 155 5.22 -17.05 7.48
CA LYS A 155 5.85 -17.32 8.79
C LYS A 155 5.59 -16.25 9.84
N ASP A 156 5.21 -15.04 9.45
CA ASP A 156 4.84 -13.96 10.38
C ASP A 156 3.40 -14.12 10.92
N TYR A 157 2.67 -15.16 10.48
CA TYR A 157 1.29 -15.44 10.86
C TYR A 157 1.13 -16.82 11.53
N THR A 158 0.98 -16.81 12.85
CA THR A 158 0.23 -17.84 13.57
C THR A 158 -1.16 -17.29 13.91
N HIS A 159 -2.21 -18.09 13.71
CA HIS A 159 -3.62 -17.73 13.92
C HIS A 159 -4.03 -17.46 15.39
N GLU A 160 -3.04 -17.27 16.27
CA GLU A 160 -3.20 -16.94 17.69
C GLU A 160 -2.54 -15.58 18.04
N GLY A 161 -2.03 -14.83 17.04
CA GLY A 161 -1.14 -13.68 17.22
C GLY A 161 -1.73 -12.26 17.00
N VAL A 162 -0.86 -11.26 17.19
CA VAL A 162 -1.11 -9.80 17.11
C VAL A 162 -1.81 -9.37 15.81
N GLY A 163 -1.56 -10.06 14.69
CA GLY A 163 -2.20 -9.79 13.41
C GLY A 163 -3.73 -9.95 13.40
N PHE A 164 -4.29 -10.90 14.18
CA PHE A 164 -5.74 -11.07 14.29
C PHE A 164 -6.40 -9.98 15.14
N ALA A 165 -5.74 -9.56 16.21
CA ALA A 165 -6.20 -8.44 17.04
C ALA A 165 -6.14 -7.10 16.27
N PHE A 166 -5.10 -6.90 15.43
CA PHE A 166 -4.98 -5.76 14.54
C PHE A 166 -6.09 -5.75 13.48
N LYS A 167 -6.35 -6.88 12.79
CA LYS A 167 -7.47 -7.03 11.83
C LYS A 167 -8.81 -6.64 12.44
N LYS A 168 -9.13 -7.19 13.61
CA LYS A 168 -10.41 -6.94 14.28
C LYS A 168 -10.55 -5.49 14.73
N TRP A 169 -9.50 -4.93 15.34
CA TRP A 169 -9.54 -3.54 15.80
C TRP A 169 -9.58 -2.53 14.64
N GLN A 170 -8.81 -2.77 13.57
CA GLN A 170 -8.75 -1.91 12.38
C GLN A 170 -10.12 -1.84 11.70
N ALA A 171 -10.76 -3.01 11.48
CA ALA A 171 -12.10 -3.11 10.90
C ALA A 171 -13.16 -2.40 11.74
N ASP A 172 -13.06 -2.44 13.08
CA ASP A 172 -14.08 -1.90 13.98
C ASP A 172 -13.93 -0.39 14.30
N ASN A 173 -12.73 0.19 14.10
CA ASN A 173 -12.38 1.52 14.64
C ASN A 173 -11.73 2.51 13.66
N VAL A 174 -11.05 2.10 12.58
CA VAL A 174 -10.31 3.05 11.71
C VAL A 174 -11.23 4.11 11.11
N ALA A 175 -12.43 3.73 10.64
CA ALA A 175 -13.40 4.68 10.09
C ALA A 175 -13.93 5.70 11.13
N LYS A 176 -13.96 5.34 12.41
CA LYS A 176 -14.49 6.20 13.49
C LYS A 176 -13.46 7.19 14.03
N TRP A 177 -12.17 6.90 13.87
CA TRP A 177 -11.06 7.68 14.46
C TRP A 177 -10.33 8.56 13.45
N ILE A 178 -10.60 8.42 12.15
CA ILE A 178 -9.98 9.22 11.09
C ILE A 178 -10.95 10.25 10.55
N ALA A 179 -11.37 11.15 11.44
CA ALA A 179 -11.84 12.46 11.02
C ALA A 179 -10.61 13.39 10.89
N SER A 180 -9.74 13.15 9.89
CA SER A 180 -8.75 14.16 9.48
C SER A 180 -9.29 14.92 8.28
N GLU A 181 -9.00 16.22 8.21
CA GLU A 181 -9.32 17.03 7.03
C GLU A 181 -8.67 16.46 5.76
N ASP A 182 -7.53 15.77 5.91
CA ASP A 182 -6.84 15.10 4.82
C ASP A 182 -7.58 13.90 4.26
N VAL A 183 -8.25 13.09 5.10
CA VAL A 183 -9.08 11.99 4.58
C VAL A 183 -10.38 12.54 3.98
N LYS A 184 -10.99 13.55 4.61
CA LYS A 184 -12.17 14.24 4.05
C LYS A 184 -11.92 14.84 2.67
N TYR A 185 -10.69 15.31 2.39
CA TYR A 185 -10.31 15.80 1.06
C TYR A 185 -10.60 14.79 -0.07
N PHE A 186 -10.50 13.49 0.23
CA PHE A 186 -10.74 12.40 -0.72
C PHE A 186 -12.18 11.89 -0.74
N GLU A 187 -13.10 12.45 0.05
CA GLU A 187 -14.49 11.97 0.14
C GLU A 187 -15.22 12.02 -1.21
N LYS A 188 -14.82 12.92 -2.12
CA LYS A 188 -15.29 12.97 -3.51
C LYS A 188 -15.02 11.68 -4.30
N ASP A 189 -14.00 10.91 -3.93
CA ASP A 189 -13.62 9.64 -4.55
C ASP A 189 -14.31 8.45 -3.87
N ASN A 190 -15.13 8.69 -2.83
CA ASN A 190 -15.91 7.67 -2.14
C ASN A 190 -17.18 7.28 -2.91
N VAL A 191 -17.01 6.93 -4.18
CA VAL A 191 -18.09 6.39 -5.00
C VAL A 191 -18.14 4.89 -4.76
N SER A 192 -19.20 4.43 -4.10
CA SER A 192 -19.52 3.01 -4.08
C SER A 192 -19.83 2.57 -5.50
N HIS A 193 -19.21 1.46 -5.96
CA HIS A 193 -19.51 0.83 -7.26
C HIS A 193 -20.90 0.16 -7.28
N ASN A 194 -21.89 0.77 -6.62
CA ASN A 194 -23.30 0.39 -6.70
C ASN A 194 -24.04 1.41 -7.58
N ARG A 195 -23.77 1.38 -8.89
CA ARG A 195 -24.81 1.64 -9.88
C ARG A 195 -24.99 0.37 -10.69
N LYS A 196 -25.85 -0.51 -10.15
CA LYS A 196 -26.73 -1.25 -11.03
C LYS A 196 -27.71 -0.21 -11.57
N GLU A 197 -27.53 0.19 -12.82
CA GLU A 197 -28.69 0.63 -13.62
C GLU A 197 -29.57 -0.60 -13.89
#